data_AF-A0A8S3SC28-F1
#
_entry.id   AF-A0A8S3SC28-F1
#
_cell.length_a   1.000
_cell.length_b   1.000
_cell.length_c   1.000
_cell.angle_alpha   90.00
_cell.angle_beta   90.00
_cell.angle_gamma   90.00
#
_symmetry.space_group_name_H-M   'P 1'
#
loop_
_entity.id
_entity.type
_entity.pdbx_description
1 polymer ?
#
loop_
_entity_poly.entity_id
_entity_poly.type
_entity_poly.pdbx_seq_one_letter_code
_entity_poly.pdbx_strand_id
1 'polypeptide(L)'
;MQLRVDDVLQRMKSRCKDELTAIPTIYEEELVKLRDREWNDDTHQLVEHIPTFYSCKDQLYNERHKLIPALPTTVEDITVDGEWAQTTTGQPFLLADDNTNGRMLVFSTQENLYHLAAADTIYCDGTFYVCPTLFYQLYTFHAKVDGTMFPLVYCFLPGKDQQITGGNVSQERDFLKCELEKKTEGGKSVKRCMT
;
A
#
# COMPACT_ATOMS: atom_id res chain seq x y z
N MET A 1 0.25 -40.00 -3.96
CA MET A 1 1.12 -39.07 -4.71
C MET A 1 2.26 -38.70 -3.77
N GLN A 2 3.48 -39.16 -4.07
CA GLN A 2 4.64 -38.96 -3.19
C GLN A 2 4.97 -37.46 -3.16
N LEU A 3 4.88 -36.83 -1.99
CA LEU A 3 5.25 -35.43 -1.84
C LEU A 3 6.76 -35.29 -1.85
N ARG A 4 7.30 -34.38 -2.67
CA ARG A 4 8.73 -34.08 -2.71
C ARG A 4 9.02 -32.73 -2.06
N VAL A 5 10.24 -32.56 -1.55
CA VAL A 5 10.74 -31.27 -1.04
C VAL A 5 10.57 -30.17 -2.09
N ASP A 6 10.84 -30.50 -3.35
CA ASP A 6 10.65 -29.60 -4.48
C ASP A 6 9.20 -29.10 -4.59
N ASP A 7 8.20 -29.94 -4.35
CA ASP A 7 6.80 -29.53 -4.43
C ASP A 7 6.44 -28.52 -3.33
N VAL A 8 7.01 -28.68 -2.14
CA VAL A 8 6.83 -27.74 -1.02
C VAL A 8 7.49 -26.40 -1.35
N LEU A 9 8.73 -26.44 -1.84
CA LEU A 9 9.45 -25.24 -2.24
C LEU A 9 8.77 -24.51 -3.39
N GLN A 10 8.25 -25.23 -4.39
CA GLN A 10 7.49 -24.60 -5.48
C GLN A 10 6.20 -23.96 -4.98
N ARG A 11 5.50 -24.58 -4.02
CA ARG A 11 4.34 -23.94 -3.37
C ARG A 11 4.72 -22.67 -2.63
N MET A 12 5.77 -22.70 -1.78
CA MET A 12 6.26 -21.51 -1.08
C MET A 12 6.59 -20.39 -2.08
N LYS A 13 7.27 -20.72 -3.19
CA LYS A 13 7.62 -19.75 -4.24
C LYS A 13 6.41 -19.16 -4.95
N SER A 14 5.38 -19.95 -5.24
CA SER A 14 4.12 -19.44 -5.81
C SER A 14 3.47 -18.46 -4.84
N ARG A 15 3.32 -18.86 -3.57
CA ARG A 15 2.73 -17.99 -2.54
C ARG A 15 3.52 -16.70 -2.34
N CYS A 16 4.85 -16.74 -2.43
CA CYS A 16 5.68 -15.53 -2.38
C CYS A 16 5.42 -14.56 -3.53
N LYS A 17 4.96 -15.05 -4.69
CA LYS A 17 4.57 -14.22 -5.84
C LYS A 17 3.17 -13.66 -5.68
N ASP A 18 2.24 -14.52 -5.29
CA ASP A 18 0.81 -14.25 -5.42
C ASP A 18 0.21 -13.56 -4.18
N GLU A 19 0.91 -13.62 -3.04
CA GLU A 19 0.43 -13.09 -1.76
C GLU A 19 1.28 -11.94 -1.24
N LEU A 20 0.63 -10.95 -0.62
CA LEU A 20 1.28 -9.84 0.10
C LEU A 20 1.77 -10.24 1.50
N THR A 21 1.43 -11.44 1.97
CA THR A 21 1.85 -12.00 3.26
C THR A 21 3.36 -11.94 3.43
N ALA A 22 3.86 -11.67 4.63
CA ALA A 22 5.29 -11.65 4.90
C ALA A 22 5.92 -13.02 4.57
N ILE A 23 7.06 -13.03 3.85
CA ILE A 23 7.73 -14.27 3.42
C ILE A 23 8.05 -15.20 4.60
N PRO A 24 8.52 -14.72 5.77
CA PRO A 24 8.71 -15.57 6.95
C PRO A 24 7.42 -16.30 7.37
N THR A 25 6.28 -15.59 7.36
CA THR A 25 4.97 -16.16 7.70
C THR A 25 4.54 -17.21 6.68
N ILE A 26 4.74 -16.97 5.38
CA ILE A 26 4.47 -17.97 4.33
C ILE A 26 5.25 -19.26 4.59
N TYR A 27 6.53 -19.14 4.94
CA TYR A 27 7.38 -20.30 5.24
C TYR A 27 6.87 -21.06 6.47
N GLU A 28 6.57 -20.36 7.56
CA GLU A 28 6.05 -20.97 8.80
C GLU A 28 4.71 -21.67 8.58
N GLU A 29 3.79 -21.06 7.85
CA GLU A 29 2.49 -21.65 7.53
C GLU A 29 2.61 -22.92 6.69
N GLU A 30 3.53 -22.95 5.71
CA GLU A 30 3.78 -24.16 4.93
C GLU A 30 4.39 -25.28 5.79
N LEU A 31 5.24 -24.96 6.77
CA LEU A 31 5.74 -25.94 7.73
C LEU A 31 4.64 -26.48 8.64
N VAL A 32 3.74 -25.62 9.13
CA VAL A 32 2.59 -26.04 9.93
C VAL A 32 1.69 -27.00 9.14
N LYS A 33 1.41 -26.70 7.87
CA LYS A 33 0.65 -27.59 6.97
C LYS A 33 1.32 -28.95 6.75
N LEU A 34 2.64 -29.06 6.92
CA LEU A 34 3.36 -30.33 6.86
C LEU A 34 3.28 -31.09 8.17
N ARG A 35 3.39 -30.37 9.30
CA ARG A 35 3.27 -30.94 10.64
C ARG A 35 1.88 -31.53 10.90
N ASP A 36 0.84 -30.89 10.39
CA ASP A 36 -0.55 -31.27 10.65
C ASP A 36 -1.02 -32.46 9.77
N ARG A 37 -0.14 -33.05 8.96
CA ARG A 37 -0.42 -34.25 8.15
C ARG A 37 -0.23 -35.53 8.96
N GLU A 38 -0.81 -36.63 8.47
CA GLU A 38 -0.56 -37.95 9.02
C GLU A 38 0.94 -38.27 9.00
N TRP A 39 1.48 -38.55 10.18
CA TRP A 39 2.89 -38.86 10.39
C TRP A 39 3.21 -40.25 9.83
N ASN A 40 3.90 -40.27 8.68
CA ASN A 40 4.39 -41.47 8.00
C ASN A 40 5.86 -41.30 7.55
N ASP A 41 6.48 -42.38 7.09
CA ASP A 41 7.89 -42.38 6.65
C ASP A 41 8.18 -41.31 5.58
N ASP A 42 7.24 -41.07 4.66
CA ASP A 42 7.38 -40.03 3.63
C ASP A 42 7.39 -38.62 4.24
N THR A 43 6.53 -38.33 5.22
CA THR A 43 6.53 -37.03 5.92
C THR A 43 7.78 -36.83 6.76
N HIS A 44 8.31 -37.90 7.35
CA HIS A 44 9.54 -37.87 8.14
C HIS A 44 10.74 -37.51 7.25
N GLN A 45 10.87 -38.18 6.11
CA GLN A 45 11.90 -37.88 5.11
C GLN A 45 11.73 -36.45 4.57
N LEU A 46 10.51 -35.99 4.34
CA LEU A 46 10.23 -34.66 3.83
C LEU A 46 10.65 -33.55 4.81
N VAL A 47 10.31 -33.67 6.10
CA VAL A 47 10.65 -32.68 7.14
C VAL A 47 12.15 -32.65 7.39
N GLU A 48 12.84 -33.79 7.32
CA GLU A 48 14.29 -33.86 7.49
C GLU A 48 15.05 -33.14 6.36
N HIS A 49 14.51 -33.17 5.14
CA HIS A 49 15.16 -32.60 3.95
C HIS A 49 14.63 -31.21 3.57
N ILE A 50 13.67 -30.66 4.32
CA ILE A 50 13.18 -29.31 4.05
C ILE A 50 14.26 -28.29 4.43
N PRO A 51 14.61 -27.35 3.54
CA PRO A 51 15.61 -26.35 3.88
C PRO A 51 15.09 -25.43 4.98
N THR A 52 16.00 -24.96 5.82
CA THR A 52 15.69 -23.91 6.80
C THR A 52 15.28 -22.61 6.08
N PHE A 53 14.52 -21.76 6.76
CA PHE A 53 14.15 -20.45 6.22
C PHE A 53 15.37 -19.68 5.70
N TYR A 54 16.45 -19.63 6.48
CA TYR A 54 17.67 -18.91 6.10
C TYR A 54 18.35 -19.50 4.87
N SER A 55 18.29 -20.81 4.67
CA SER A 55 18.87 -21.49 3.50
C SER A 55 18.12 -21.17 2.20
N CYS A 56 16.80 -20.97 2.25
CA CYS A 56 15.99 -20.64 1.08
C CYS A 56 15.54 -19.17 1.03
N LYS A 57 15.91 -18.34 2.02
CA LYS A 57 15.45 -16.95 2.18
C LYS A 57 15.63 -16.16 0.89
N ASP A 58 16.86 -16.07 0.38
CA ASP A 58 17.16 -15.24 -0.80
C ASP A 58 16.38 -15.75 -2.02
N GLN A 59 16.20 -17.06 -2.15
CA GLN A 59 15.40 -17.65 -3.22
C GLN A 59 13.93 -17.21 -3.15
N LEU A 60 13.32 -17.23 -1.96
CA LEU A 60 11.93 -16.81 -1.76
C LEU A 60 11.74 -15.31 -2.02
N TYR A 61 12.64 -14.47 -1.50
CA TYR A 61 12.61 -13.02 -1.74
C TYR A 61 12.82 -12.69 -3.23
N ASN A 62 13.73 -13.40 -3.90
CA ASN A 62 13.96 -13.21 -5.33
C ASN A 62 12.72 -13.59 -6.16
N GLU A 63 11.99 -14.65 -5.82
CA GLU A 63 10.76 -14.99 -6.53
C GLU A 63 9.70 -13.88 -6.42
N ARG A 64 9.55 -13.26 -5.24
CA ARG A 64 8.67 -12.09 -5.08
C ARG A 64 9.16 -10.91 -5.90
N HIS A 65 10.47 -10.65 -5.89
CA HIS A 65 11.05 -9.52 -6.60
C HIS A 65 10.90 -9.61 -8.13
N LYS A 66 10.67 -10.80 -8.71
CA LYS A 66 10.41 -10.96 -10.15
C LYS A 66 9.13 -10.25 -10.62
N LEU A 67 8.18 -9.99 -9.73
CA LEU A 67 6.93 -9.30 -10.04
C LEU A 67 6.95 -7.82 -9.66
N ILE A 68 7.91 -7.40 -8.85
CA ILE A 68 8.04 -6.01 -8.43
C ILE A 68 8.77 -5.25 -9.54
N PRO A 69 8.20 -4.16 -10.08
CA PRO A 69 8.89 -3.35 -11.06
C PRO A 69 10.20 -2.78 -10.48
N ALA A 70 11.16 -2.51 -11.35
CA ALA A 70 12.39 -1.84 -10.94
C ALA A 70 12.06 -0.49 -10.27
N LEU A 71 12.87 -0.09 -9.29
CA LEU A 71 12.68 1.19 -8.63
C LEU A 71 12.71 2.31 -9.67
N PRO A 72 11.70 3.19 -9.71
CA PRO A 72 11.65 4.29 -10.66
C PRO A 72 12.82 5.26 -10.41
N THR A 73 13.39 5.77 -11.49
CA THR A 73 14.50 6.74 -11.45
C THR A 73 14.05 8.17 -11.73
N THR A 74 12.94 8.31 -12.44
CA THR A 74 12.30 9.56 -12.78
C THR A 74 10.82 9.53 -12.39
N VAL A 75 10.18 10.69 -12.31
CA VAL A 75 8.75 10.77 -11.96
C VAL A 75 7.89 10.15 -13.07
N GLU A 76 8.36 10.19 -14.31
CA GLU A 76 7.73 9.63 -15.49
C GLU A 76 7.78 8.09 -15.51
N ASP A 77 8.77 7.47 -14.85
CA ASP A 77 8.88 6.01 -14.73
C ASP A 77 7.81 5.42 -13.78
N ILE A 78 7.20 6.26 -12.93
CA ILE A 78 6.22 5.81 -11.95
C ILE A 78 4.94 5.39 -12.67
N THR A 79 4.58 4.11 -12.56
CA THR A 79 3.30 3.59 -13.03
C THR A 79 2.57 2.99 -11.85
N VAL A 80 1.36 3.48 -11.56
CA VAL A 80 0.50 3.00 -10.48
C VAL A 80 -0.79 2.47 -11.11
N ASP A 81 -0.79 1.19 -11.46
CA ASP A 81 -1.88 0.52 -12.16
C ASP A 81 -2.19 -0.86 -11.55
N GLY A 82 -3.26 -1.49 -12.04
CA GLY A 82 -3.66 -2.82 -11.62
C GLY A 82 -3.82 -2.95 -10.10
N GLU A 83 -3.13 -3.94 -9.53
CA GLU A 83 -3.11 -4.20 -8.08
C GLU A 83 -2.44 -3.08 -7.26
N TRP A 84 -1.52 -2.32 -7.86
CA TRP A 84 -0.80 -1.24 -7.19
C TRP A 84 -1.65 0.02 -6.99
N ALA A 85 -2.74 0.15 -7.75
CA ALA A 85 -3.73 1.22 -7.62
C ALA A 85 -4.89 0.85 -6.67
N GLN A 86 -4.85 -0.34 -6.04
CA GLN A 86 -5.94 -0.90 -5.24
C GLN A 86 -5.52 -1.20 -3.79
N THR A 87 -6.52 -1.34 -2.91
CA THR A 87 -6.33 -1.89 -1.57
C THR A 87 -6.09 -3.40 -1.61
N THR A 88 -5.69 -3.99 -0.48
CA THR A 88 -5.59 -5.45 -0.32
C THR A 88 -6.92 -6.18 -0.53
N THR A 89 -8.05 -5.47 -0.46
CA THR A 89 -9.40 -5.99 -0.73
C THR A 89 -9.89 -5.68 -2.15
N GLY A 90 -9.00 -5.19 -3.03
CA GLY A 90 -9.29 -4.90 -4.43
C GLY A 90 -10.11 -3.63 -4.67
N GLN A 91 -10.24 -2.74 -3.67
CA GLN A 91 -10.95 -1.47 -3.82
C GLN A 91 -10.02 -0.42 -4.44
N PRO A 92 -10.53 0.50 -5.29
CA PRO A 92 -9.72 1.60 -5.80
C PRO A 92 -9.10 2.42 -4.66
N PHE A 93 -7.79 2.70 -4.77
CA PHE A 93 -7.04 3.44 -3.77
C PHE A 93 -6.29 4.64 -4.36
N LEU A 94 -5.81 4.56 -5.61
CA LEU A 94 -5.32 5.73 -6.33
C LEU A 94 -6.52 6.60 -6.73
N LEU A 95 -6.67 7.75 -6.08
CA LEU A 95 -7.76 8.68 -6.30
C LEU A 95 -7.48 9.62 -7.47
N ALA A 96 -6.25 10.12 -7.56
CA ALA A 96 -5.83 11.03 -8.62
C ALA A 96 -4.35 10.83 -8.96
N ASP A 97 -4.06 10.97 -10.24
CA ASP A 97 -2.73 11.03 -10.81
C ASP A 97 -2.82 12.03 -11.97
N ASP A 98 -2.28 13.23 -11.76
CA ASP A 98 -2.40 14.30 -12.75
C ASP A 98 -1.48 14.09 -13.96
N ASN A 99 -0.50 13.19 -13.87
CA ASN A 99 0.45 12.80 -14.93
C ASN A 99 1.02 13.99 -15.73
N THR A 100 1.26 15.14 -15.08
CA THR A 100 1.80 16.35 -15.71
C THR A 100 3.13 16.78 -15.11
N ASN A 101 3.73 17.85 -15.65
CA ASN A 101 4.98 18.42 -15.14
C ASN A 101 4.71 19.05 -13.76
N GLY A 102 5.18 18.36 -12.71
CA GLY A 102 4.70 18.60 -11.34
C GLY A 102 3.68 17.56 -10.91
N ARG A 103 3.98 16.28 -11.15
CA ARG A 103 3.04 15.18 -10.90
C ARG A 103 2.63 15.08 -9.43
N MET A 104 1.34 15.00 -9.18
CA MET A 104 0.75 14.73 -7.87
C MET A 104 0.02 13.39 -7.88
N LEU A 105 0.35 12.55 -6.90
CA LEU A 105 -0.39 11.30 -6.65
C LEU A 105 -1.21 11.44 -5.37
N VAL A 106 -2.49 11.12 -5.46
CA VAL A 106 -3.42 11.15 -4.32
C VAL A 106 -4.00 9.77 -4.09
N PHE A 107 -3.90 9.29 -2.86
CA PHE A 107 -4.38 7.99 -2.44
C PHE A 107 -5.42 8.13 -1.33
N SER A 108 -6.56 7.48 -1.51
CA SER A 108 -7.63 7.36 -0.52
C SER A 108 -8.66 6.33 -0.97
N THR A 109 -9.45 5.82 -0.04
CA THR A 109 -10.65 5.02 -0.34
C THR A 109 -11.90 5.90 -0.29
N GLN A 110 -12.99 5.45 -0.92
CA GLN A 110 -14.28 6.14 -0.83
C GLN A 110 -14.74 6.29 0.64
N GLU A 111 -14.51 5.27 1.47
CA GLU A 111 -14.85 5.28 2.90
C GLU A 111 -14.03 6.33 3.67
N ASN A 112 -12.72 6.40 3.41
CA ASN A 112 -11.86 7.42 4.00
C ASN A 112 -12.33 8.83 3.62
N LEU A 113 -12.73 9.04 2.38
CA LEU A 113 -13.28 10.31 1.92
C LEU A 113 -14.61 10.65 2.62
N TYR A 114 -15.48 9.66 2.88
CA TYR A 114 -16.69 9.87 3.67
C TYR A 114 -16.39 10.26 5.11
N HIS A 115 -15.44 9.59 5.77
CA HIS A 115 -15.00 9.96 7.11
C HIS A 115 -14.42 11.37 7.15
N LEU A 116 -13.59 11.72 6.15
CA LEU A 116 -13.00 13.05 6.05
C LEU A 116 -14.07 14.13 5.83
N ALA A 117 -15.07 13.87 4.98
CA ALA A 117 -16.17 14.79 4.72
C ALA A 117 -17.13 14.94 5.92
N ALA A 118 -17.31 13.87 6.71
CA ALA A 118 -18.14 13.87 7.91
C ALA A 118 -17.43 14.49 9.14
N ALA A 119 -16.09 14.54 9.13
CA ALA A 119 -15.31 15.02 10.26
C ALA A 119 -15.60 16.47 10.62
N ASP A 120 -15.64 16.75 11.93
CA ASP A 120 -15.75 18.12 12.44
C ASP A 120 -14.45 18.91 12.33
N THR A 121 -13.31 18.21 12.38
CA THR A 121 -11.99 18.80 12.30
C THR A 121 -11.09 17.91 11.47
N ILE A 122 -10.43 18.52 10.50
CA ILE A 122 -9.42 17.89 9.65
C ILE A 122 -8.08 18.45 10.08
N TYR A 123 -7.11 17.56 10.26
CA TYR A 123 -5.73 17.87 10.58
C TYR A 123 -4.88 17.52 9.37
N CYS A 124 -3.87 18.33 9.11
CA CYS A 124 -3.04 18.18 7.93
C CYS A 124 -1.57 18.10 8.39
N ASP A 125 -0.81 17.10 7.92
CA ASP A 125 0.60 16.91 8.26
C ASP A 125 1.45 16.67 7.01
N GLY A 126 2.56 17.41 6.90
CA GLY A 126 3.50 17.35 5.79
C GLY A 126 4.84 16.79 6.24
N THR A 127 5.24 15.65 5.69
CA THR A 127 6.48 14.95 6.06
C THR A 127 7.46 14.91 4.90
N PHE A 128 8.66 15.45 5.13
CA PHE A 128 9.77 15.43 4.16
C PHE A 128 10.65 14.18 4.31
N TYR A 129 10.85 13.72 5.55
CA TYR A 129 11.84 12.68 5.86
C TYR A 129 11.50 11.30 5.30
N VAL A 130 10.21 10.98 5.19
CA VAL A 130 9.71 9.67 4.72
C VAL A 130 9.26 9.70 3.27
N CYS A 131 9.40 10.84 2.59
CA CYS A 131 8.96 11.01 1.22
C CYS A 131 9.95 10.32 0.25
N PRO A 132 9.48 9.56 -0.75
CA PRO A 132 10.31 9.07 -1.84
C PRO A 132 11.06 10.23 -2.50
N THR A 133 12.31 10.01 -2.89
CA THR A 133 13.19 11.08 -3.43
C THR A 133 12.70 11.72 -4.71
N LEU A 134 11.75 11.09 -5.40
CA LEU A 134 11.11 11.58 -6.62
C LEU A 134 10.00 12.61 -6.32
N PHE A 135 9.55 12.71 -5.06
CA PHE A 135 8.57 13.69 -4.62
C PHE A 135 9.19 14.60 -3.55
N TYR A 136 8.65 15.81 -3.44
CA TYR A 136 9.16 16.78 -2.48
C TYR A 136 8.68 16.48 -1.06
N GLN A 137 7.42 16.09 -0.90
CA GLN A 137 6.84 15.77 0.39
C GLN A 137 5.67 14.79 0.27
N LEU A 138 5.44 14.05 1.35
CA LEU A 138 4.21 13.33 1.61
C LEU A 138 3.33 14.19 2.51
N TYR A 139 2.18 14.61 2.01
CA TYR A 139 1.18 15.36 2.74
C TYR A 139 -0.02 14.46 3.06
N THR A 140 -0.53 14.55 4.28
CA THR A 140 -1.56 13.64 4.78
C THR A 140 -2.69 14.41 5.45
N PHE A 141 -3.92 14.01 5.15
CA PHE A 141 -5.11 14.51 5.82
C PHE A 141 -5.58 13.48 6.83
N HIS A 142 -5.81 13.93 8.05
CA HIS A 142 -6.21 13.10 9.15
C HIS A 142 -7.55 13.59 9.72
N ALA A 143 -8.39 12.65 10.14
CA ALA A 143 -9.57 12.96 10.96
C ALA A 143 -9.74 11.93 12.08
N LYS A 144 -10.59 12.27 13.06
CA LYS A 144 -11.01 11.30 14.07
C LYS A 144 -12.12 10.40 13.53
N VAL A 145 -11.91 9.09 13.56
CA VAL A 145 -12.92 8.06 13.33
C VAL A 145 -13.09 7.29 14.64
N ASP A 146 -14.30 7.28 15.18
CA ASP A 146 -14.65 6.63 16.45
C ASP A 146 -13.71 7.00 17.63
N GLY A 147 -13.30 8.27 17.68
CA GLY A 147 -12.44 8.81 18.74
C GLY A 147 -10.93 8.62 18.51
N THR A 148 -10.53 7.86 17.50
CA THR A 148 -9.12 7.62 17.14
C THR A 148 -8.73 8.41 15.90
N MET A 149 -7.50 8.95 15.91
CA MET A 149 -6.97 9.74 14.80
C MET A 149 -6.44 8.83 13.69
N PHE A 150 -6.89 9.01 12.45
CA PHE A 150 -6.41 8.25 11.29
C PHE A 150 -5.99 9.17 10.14
N PRO A 151 -4.90 8.85 9.43
CA PRO A 151 -4.66 9.36 8.09
C PRO A 151 -5.67 8.76 7.12
N LEU A 152 -6.39 9.60 6.39
CA LEU A 152 -7.47 9.21 5.48
C LEU A 152 -7.10 9.48 4.02
N VAL A 153 -6.30 10.50 3.75
CA VAL A 153 -5.82 10.84 2.40
C VAL A 153 -4.32 11.06 2.44
N TYR A 154 -3.62 10.53 1.44
CA TYR A 154 -2.18 10.66 1.26
C TYR A 154 -1.90 11.32 -0.08
N CYS A 155 -1.05 12.34 -0.10
CA CYS A 155 -0.70 13.10 -1.29
C CYS A 155 0.82 13.16 -1.44
N PHE A 156 1.35 12.65 -2.54
CA PHE A 156 2.74 12.92 -2.93
C PHE A 156 2.78 14.17 -3.80
N LEU A 157 3.56 15.16 -3.37
CA LEU A 157 3.56 16.48 -3.98
C LEU A 157 4.91 16.78 -4.64
N PRO A 158 4.93 17.46 -5.80
CA PRO A 158 6.13 17.64 -6.63
C PRO A 158 7.09 18.73 -6.13
N GLY A 159 6.66 19.64 -5.25
CA GLY A 159 7.47 20.80 -4.89
C GLY A 159 6.98 21.57 -3.66
N LYS A 160 7.83 22.51 -3.23
CA LYS A 160 7.68 23.38 -2.05
C LYS A 160 6.81 24.60 -2.30
N ASP A 161 6.06 24.63 -3.40
CA ASP A 161 5.42 25.86 -3.84
C ASP A 161 4.60 26.41 -2.68
N GLN A 162 4.82 27.67 -2.31
CA GLN A 162 4.24 28.27 -1.10
C GLN A 162 2.70 28.27 -1.12
N GLN A 163 2.09 27.99 -2.27
CA GLN A 163 0.66 27.74 -2.40
C GLN A 163 0.21 26.38 -1.82
N ILE A 164 1.11 25.40 -1.77
CA ILE A 164 0.86 24.01 -1.35
C ILE A 164 1.33 23.80 0.10
N THR A 165 2.50 24.34 0.49
CA THR A 165 3.10 24.04 1.82
C THR A 165 2.92 25.08 2.92
N GLY A 166 2.30 26.23 2.67
CA GLY A 166 2.25 27.25 3.71
C GLY A 166 1.48 28.48 3.32
N GLY A 167 0.17 28.44 3.53
CA GLY A 167 -0.63 29.66 3.64
C GLY A 167 -1.94 29.67 2.86
N ASN A 168 -2.19 28.72 1.96
CA ASN A 168 -3.43 28.67 1.19
C ASN A 168 -3.93 27.24 1.00
N VAL A 169 -4.46 26.69 2.09
CA VAL A 169 -5.35 25.51 2.14
C VAL A 169 -6.46 25.56 1.06
N SER A 170 -6.73 26.73 0.46
CA SER A 170 -7.71 26.91 -0.61
C SER A 170 -7.47 26.03 -1.84
N GLN A 171 -6.26 25.84 -2.37
CA GLN A 171 -6.12 25.03 -3.61
C GLN A 171 -6.22 23.53 -3.37
N GLU A 172 -5.62 23.01 -2.29
CA GLU A 172 -5.77 21.60 -1.90
C GLU A 172 -7.21 21.29 -1.49
N ARG A 173 -7.84 22.21 -0.75
CA ARG A 173 -9.26 22.15 -0.42
C ARG A 173 -10.10 22.26 -1.68
N ASP A 174 -9.76 23.07 -2.67
CA ASP A 174 -10.58 23.23 -3.88
C ASP A 174 -10.38 22.05 -4.83
N PHE A 175 -9.19 21.42 -4.86
CA PHE A 175 -8.94 20.16 -5.56
C PHE A 175 -9.66 18.98 -4.87
N LEU A 176 -9.47 18.81 -3.56
CA LEU A 176 -10.18 17.78 -2.79
C LEU A 176 -11.67 18.06 -2.72
N LYS A 177 -12.13 19.30 -2.60
CA LYS A 177 -13.55 19.66 -2.73
C LYS A 177 -14.04 19.32 -4.12
N CYS A 178 -13.35 19.71 -5.19
CA CYS A 178 -13.77 19.40 -6.55
C CYS A 178 -13.88 17.88 -6.74
N GLU A 179 -12.95 17.10 -6.21
CA GLU A 179 -12.96 15.63 -6.33
C GLU A 179 -13.96 14.95 -5.38
N LEU A 180 -14.15 15.48 -4.17
CA LEU A 180 -15.19 15.07 -3.22
C LEU A 180 -16.60 15.44 -3.72
N GLU A 181 -16.79 16.62 -4.31
CA GLU A 181 -18.05 17.15 -4.85
C GLU A 181 -18.45 16.40 -6.12
N LYS A 182 -17.50 15.99 -6.97
CA LYS A 182 -17.76 15.09 -8.11
C LYS A 182 -18.21 13.69 -7.69
N LYS A 183 -17.80 13.22 -6.51
CA LYS A 183 -18.04 11.83 -6.04
C LYS A 183 -19.06 11.71 -4.92
N THR A 184 -19.57 12.83 -4.39
CA THR A 184 -20.70 12.85 -3.45
C THR A 184 -21.95 13.37 -4.16
N GLU A 185 -22.81 12.44 -4.61
CA GLU A 185 -24.22 12.77 -4.84
C GLU A 185 -24.85 13.13 -3.48
N GLY A 186 -24.71 14.38 -3.05
CA GLY A 186 -25.25 14.82 -1.76
C GLY A 186 -24.54 15.97 -1.05
N GLY A 187 -24.16 17.03 -1.78
CA GLY A 187 -24.10 18.43 -1.28
C GLY A 187 -23.72 18.71 0.17
N LYS A 188 -22.63 18.16 0.71
CA LYS A 188 -22.07 18.55 2.01
C LYS A 188 -20.78 19.33 1.84
N SER A 189 -20.78 20.58 2.33
CA SER A 189 -19.66 21.52 2.26
C SER A 189 -18.47 21.06 3.11
N VAL A 190 -17.26 21.04 2.54
CA VAL A 190 -16.01 20.68 3.24
C VAL A 190 -15.63 21.76 4.26
N LYS A 191 -15.49 21.35 5.53
CA LYS A 191 -15.15 22.18 6.71
C LYS A 191 -13.65 22.56 6.74
N ARG A 192 -13.27 23.57 7.54
CA ARG A 192 -11.89 24.13 7.65
C ARG A 192 -10.89 23.07 8.16
N CYS A 193 -9.72 22.94 7.50
CA CYS A 193 -8.54 22.28 8.09
C CYS A 193 -7.93 23.18 9.18
N MET A 194 -7.51 22.60 10.29
CA MET A 194 -6.70 23.26 11.31
C MET A 194 -5.24 22.84 11.11
N THR A 195 -4.37 23.83 10.92
CA THR A 195 -2.90 23.71 10.95
C THR A 195 -2.38 23.80 12.37
#